data_AF-U9TJ81-F1
#
_entry.id   AF-U9TJ81-F1
#
_cell.length_a   1.000
_cell.length_b   1.000
_cell.length_c   1.000
_cell.angle_alpha   90.00
_cell.angle_beta   90.00
_cell.angle_gamma   90.00
#
_symmetry.space_group_name_H-M   'P 1'
#
loop_
_entity.id
_entity.type
_entity.pdbx_description
1 polymer ?
#
loop_
_entity_poly.entity_id
_entity_poly.type
_entity_poly.pdbx_seq_one_letter_code
_entity_poly.pdbx_strand_id
1 'polypeptide(L)'
;DFIEDYDDFDWEKLEDPYTEIFDILKNYANTLNYFAISLQFDYSSGDYDYTFLLDTLLELQNLKLLVIRSPLFLDIADFNKKLEMVAYRNLEILEIDFIDIYQATYIIKNSLHLRKLLIINFYDKDSFNDDSLNFIRTICEYCLLIEYLTIPVFPSLENHFIEFEKLLKNYDH
;
A
#
# COMPACT_ATOMS: atom_id res chain seq x y z
N ASP A 1 48.21 0.69 22.19
CA ASP A 1 46.86 0.34 22.67
C ASP A 1 45.88 1.36 22.14
N PHE A 2 45.20 1.02 21.05
CA PHE A 2 44.03 1.75 20.58
C PHE A 2 42.83 1.13 21.29
N ILE A 3 42.17 1.91 22.14
CA ILE A 3 40.89 1.53 22.73
C ILE A 3 39.85 1.81 21.65
N GLU A 4 39.36 0.75 20.99
CA GLU A 4 38.12 0.83 20.21
C GLU A 4 36.97 0.84 21.21
N ASP A 5 36.57 2.04 21.67
CA ASP A 5 35.24 2.25 22.25
C ASP A 5 34.23 2.13 21.10
N TYR A 6 33.82 0.91 20.79
CA TYR A 6 32.50 0.70 20.22
C TYR A 6 31.52 0.99 21.35
N ASP A 7 31.08 2.25 21.45
CA ASP A 7 29.87 2.59 22.19
C ASP A 7 28.78 1.65 21.67
N ASP A 8 28.35 0.73 22.54
CA ASP A 8 27.20 -0.14 22.38
C ASP A 8 25.96 0.77 22.44
N PHE A 9 25.76 1.52 21.35
CA PHE A 9 24.68 2.49 21.23
C PHE A 9 23.39 1.68 21.22
N ASP A 10 22.65 1.77 22.31
CA ASP A 10 21.43 1.01 22.53
C ASP A 10 20.31 1.57 21.64
N TRP A 11 20.35 1.18 20.35
CA TRP A 11 19.39 1.59 19.33
C TRP A 11 17.96 1.16 19.69
N GLU A 12 17.79 0.16 20.55
CA GLU A 12 16.49 -0.30 21.05
C GLU A 12 15.80 0.70 22.00
N LYS A 13 16.55 1.69 22.51
CA LYS A 13 16.00 2.77 23.37
C LYS A 13 15.61 4.04 22.63
N LEU A 14 15.87 4.12 21.33
CA LEU A 14 15.44 5.27 20.52
C LEU A 14 13.93 5.17 20.30
N GLU A 15 13.21 6.15 20.85
CA GLU A 15 11.80 6.38 20.55
C GLU A 15 11.60 6.50 19.04
N ASP A 16 10.55 5.89 18.49
CA ASP A 16 10.26 5.96 17.06
C ASP A 16 10.17 7.43 16.64
N PRO A 17 11.07 7.91 15.76
CA PRO A 17 11.13 9.32 15.39
C PRO A 17 9.91 9.78 14.60
N TYR A 18 9.04 8.87 14.16
CA TYR A 18 7.92 9.19 13.29
C TYR A 18 6.55 9.18 13.99
N THR A 19 6.35 8.38 15.05
CA THR A 19 5.01 8.18 15.66
C THR A 19 4.28 9.50 15.96
N GLU A 20 4.95 10.49 16.56
CA GLU A 20 4.33 11.78 16.90
C GLU A 20 3.79 12.54 15.68
N ILE A 21 4.50 12.48 14.55
CA ILE A 21 4.07 13.12 13.29
C ILE A 21 2.75 12.51 12.81
N PHE A 22 2.64 11.18 12.90
CA PHE A 22 1.47 10.43 12.46
C PHE A 22 0.26 10.63 13.39
N ASP A 23 0.49 10.72 14.70
CA ASP A 23 -0.58 11.08 15.64
C ASP A 23 -1.11 12.50 15.39
N ILE A 24 -0.24 13.45 15.02
CA ILE A 24 -0.68 14.78 14.59
C ILE A 24 -1.50 14.68 13.29
N LEU A 25 -1.09 13.87 12.30
CA LEU A 25 -1.82 13.68 11.04
C LEU A 25 -3.24 13.16 11.25
N LYS A 26 -3.45 12.22 12.17
CA LYS A 26 -4.77 11.67 12.52
C LYS A 26 -5.76 12.76 12.94
N ASN A 27 -5.30 13.79 13.66
CA ASN A 27 -6.16 14.93 14.05
C ASN A 27 -6.72 15.72 12.86
N TYR A 28 -6.13 15.58 11.68
CA TYR A 28 -6.56 16.25 10.45
C TYR A 28 -7.22 15.31 9.44
N ALA A 29 -7.50 14.05 9.81
CA ALA A 29 -8.05 13.03 8.92
C ALA A 29 -9.31 13.46 8.15
N ASN A 30 -10.17 14.27 8.79
CA ASN A 30 -11.40 14.76 8.15
C ASN A 30 -11.17 15.85 7.10
N THR A 31 -10.02 16.53 7.14
CA THR A 31 -9.69 17.67 6.28
C THR A 31 -8.61 17.36 5.24
N LEU A 32 -7.80 16.32 5.48
CA LEU A 32 -6.70 15.95 4.60
C LEU A 32 -7.23 15.23 3.36
N ASN A 33 -7.00 15.84 2.20
CA ASN A 33 -7.41 15.27 0.90
C ASN A 33 -6.22 14.70 0.12
N TYR A 34 -4.99 15.08 0.45
CA TYR A 34 -3.78 14.69 -0.27
C TYR A 34 -2.74 14.28 0.75
N PHE A 35 -2.24 13.06 0.64
CA PHE A 35 -1.18 12.56 1.51
C PHE A 35 -0.10 11.89 0.68
N ALA A 36 1.12 12.40 0.81
CA ALA A 36 2.30 11.87 0.15
C ALA A 36 3.42 11.73 1.17
N ILE A 37 4.02 10.56 1.26
CA ILE A 37 5.04 10.28 2.26
C ILE A 37 6.23 9.51 1.69
N SER A 38 7.39 9.79 2.25
CA SER A 38 8.62 9.03 2.09
C SER A 38 9.32 9.02 3.44
N LEU A 39 9.50 7.84 4.00
CA LEU A 39 10.22 7.58 5.23
C LEU A 39 11.69 7.34 4.88
N GLN A 40 12.59 7.81 5.74
CA GLN A 40 14.00 7.44 5.61
C GLN A 40 14.13 5.99 6.07
N PHE A 41 14.55 5.13 5.15
CA PHE A 41 14.67 3.69 5.38
C PHE A 41 16.13 3.36 5.71
N ASP A 42 16.37 2.74 6.87
CA ASP A 42 17.62 2.06 7.14
C ASP A 42 17.44 0.56 6.84
N TYR A 43 18.14 0.06 5.83
CA TYR A 43 18.09 -1.34 5.43
C TYR A 43 18.76 -2.29 6.43
N SER A 44 19.46 -1.77 7.44
CA SER A 44 20.32 -2.58 8.30
C SER A 44 19.60 -3.26 9.47
N SER A 45 18.48 -2.72 9.94
CA SER A 45 17.68 -3.30 11.03
C SER A 45 16.33 -3.75 10.49
N GLY A 46 16.18 -5.05 10.24
CA GLY A 46 14.97 -5.67 9.68
C GLY A 46 13.70 -5.58 10.53
N ASP A 47 13.68 -4.74 11.57
CA ASP A 47 12.68 -4.70 12.64
C ASP A 47 12.04 -3.30 12.81
N TYR A 48 11.82 -2.56 11.72
CA TYR A 48 11.07 -1.30 11.80
C TYR A 48 9.57 -1.56 11.92
N ASP A 49 9.00 -1.11 13.04
CA ASP A 49 7.57 -1.14 13.29
C ASP A 49 6.85 -0.01 12.53
N TYR A 50 6.28 -0.32 11.37
CA TYR A 50 5.48 0.64 10.59
C TYR A 50 3.99 0.65 10.96
N THR A 51 3.60 0.08 12.12
CA THR A 51 2.20 0.09 12.55
C THR A 51 1.62 1.50 12.64
N PHE A 52 2.41 2.51 13.01
CA PHE A 52 1.97 3.91 13.04
C PHE A 52 1.44 4.40 11.69
N LEU A 53 2.12 4.06 10.59
CA LEU A 53 1.75 4.46 9.24
C LEU A 53 0.46 3.74 8.84
N LEU A 54 0.42 2.43 9.09
CA LEU A 54 -0.74 1.60 8.79
C LEU A 54 -2.00 2.07 9.53
N ASP A 55 -1.91 2.27 10.85
CA ASP A 55 -3.03 2.78 11.64
C ASP A 55 -3.47 4.17 11.18
N THR A 56 -2.53 5.03 10.79
CA THR A 56 -2.87 6.34 10.23
C THR A 56 -3.61 6.21 8.90
N LEU A 57 -3.18 5.32 8.00
CA LEU A 57 -3.87 5.10 6.72
C LEU A 57 -5.33 4.69 6.92
N LEU A 58 -5.63 3.85 7.93
CA LEU A 58 -7.00 3.43 8.24
C LEU A 58 -7.91 4.60 8.64
N GLU A 59 -7.34 5.67 9.19
CA GLU A 59 -8.07 6.87 9.60
C GLU A 59 -8.21 7.90 8.46
N LEU A 60 -7.27 7.94 7.52
CA LEU A 60 -7.24 8.89 6.40
C LEU A 60 -8.20 8.50 5.24
N GLN A 61 -9.48 8.32 5.55
CA GLN A 61 -10.49 7.78 4.60
C GLN A 61 -10.98 8.81 3.56
N ASN A 62 -10.78 10.10 3.81
CA ASN A 62 -11.23 11.18 2.93
C ASN A 62 -10.23 11.53 1.81
N LEU A 63 -9.10 10.82 1.73
CA LEU A 63 -8.06 11.09 0.75
C LEU A 63 -8.59 10.96 -0.69
N LYS A 64 -8.14 11.89 -1.52
CA LYS A 64 -8.21 11.85 -2.99
C LYS A 64 -6.92 11.35 -3.60
N LEU A 65 -5.80 11.61 -2.95
CA LEU A 65 -4.48 11.18 -3.39
C LEU A 65 -3.74 10.55 -2.22
N LEU A 66 -3.22 9.36 -2.46
CA LEU A 66 -2.31 8.65 -1.57
C LEU A 66 -1.04 8.28 -2.34
N VAL A 67 0.10 8.78 -1.88
CA VAL A 67 1.42 8.47 -2.42
C VAL A 67 2.32 7.95 -1.32
N ILE A 68 2.85 6.74 -1.46
CA ILE A 68 3.74 6.11 -0.46
C ILE A 68 5.03 5.70 -1.15
N ARG A 69 6.10 6.46 -0.90
CA ARG A 69 7.46 6.24 -1.41
C ARG A 69 8.34 5.58 -0.36
N SER A 70 7.81 4.49 0.19
CA SER A 70 8.43 3.69 1.24
C SER A 70 7.81 2.31 1.18
N PRO A 71 8.58 1.27 1.52
CA PRO A 71 8.03 -0.05 1.41
C PRO A 71 7.10 -0.38 2.58
N LEU A 72 5.89 -0.81 2.25
CA LEU A 72 4.89 -1.29 3.20
C LEU A 72 5.06 -2.81 3.37
N PHE A 73 6.04 -3.23 4.17
CA PHE A 73 6.35 -4.65 4.38
C PHE A 73 5.76 -5.19 5.69
N LEU A 74 4.47 -5.53 5.77
CA LEU A 74 3.96 -6.15 7.00
C LEU A 74 2.79 -7.11 6.76
N ASP A 75 3.01 -8.40 6.99
CA ASP A 75 1.97 -9.45 7.13
C ASP A 75 1.33 -9.35 8.53
N ILE A 76 0.58 -8.27 8.77
CA ILE A 76 -0.16 -8.06 10.02
C ILE A 76 -1.62 -8.45 9.77
N ALA A 77 -1.99 -9.66 10.19
CA ALA A 77 -3.34 -10.20 10.02
C ALA A 77 -4.44 -9.27 10.56
N ASP A 78 -4.19 -8.54 11.65
CA ASP A 78 -5.16 -7.61 12.22
C ASP A 78 -5.31 -6.33 11.39
N PHE A 79 -4.24 -5.84 10.77
CA PHE A 79 -4.32 -4.72 9.83
C PHE A 79 -5.12 -5.10 8.60
N ASN A 80 -4.85 -6.27 8.03
CA ASN A 80 -5.58 -6.78 6.86
C ASN A 80 -7.09 -6.80 7.11
N LYS A 81 -7.55 -7.31 8.27
CA LYS A 81 -8.97 -7.27 8.66
C LYS A 81 -9.53 -5.85 8.77
N LYS A 82 -8.79 -4.92 9.39
CA LYS A 82 -9.23 -3.52 9.49
C LYS A 82 -9.33 -2.89 8.10
N LEU A 83 -8.37 -3.18 7.21
CA LEU A 83 -8.33 -2.66 5.85
C LEU A 83 -9.55 -3.09 5.03
N GLU A 84 -10.04 -4.33 5.23
CA GLU A 84 -11.27 -4.79 4.57
C GLU A 84 -12.50 -3.93 4.93
N MET A 85 -12.49 -3.30 6.11
CA MET A 85 -13.60 -2.50 6.62
C MET A 85 -13.49 -0.99 6.30
N VAL A 86 -12.32 -0.52 5.85
CA VAL A 86 -12.08 0.90 5.54
C VAL A 86 -12.65 1.27 4.18
N ALA A 87 -13.21 2.48 4.03
CA ALA A 87 -13.77 2.95 2.78
C ALA A 87 -13.01 4.19 2.25
N TYR A 88 -12.19 4.00 1.22
CA TYR A 88 -11.46 5.08 0.53
C TYR A 88 -12.30 5.69 -0.60
N ARG A 89 -13.52 6.12 -0.27
CA ARG A 89 -14.53 6.47 -1.29
C ARG A 89 -14.11 7.59 -2.22
N ASN A 90 -13.28 8.50 -1.75
CA ASN A 90 -12.86 9.67 -2.53
C ASN A 90 -11.51 9.45 -3.24
N LEU A 91 -10.88 8.28 -3.09
CA LEU A 91 -9.54 8.06 -3.60
C LEU A 91 -9.54 8.00 -5.12
N GLU A 92 -8.84 8.94 -5.74
CA GLU A 92 -8.71 9.10 -7.19
C GLU A 92 -7.34 8.63 -7.67
N ILE A 93 -6.29 8.82 -6.85
CA ILE A 93 -4.90 8.52 -7.21
C ILE A 93 -4.26 7.70 -6.09
N LEU A 94 -3.77 6.51 -6.45
CA LEU A 94 -2.97 5.65 -5.61
C LEU A 94 -1.61 5.42 -6.27
N GLU A 95 -0.54 5.87 -5.62
CA GLU A 95 0.85 5.61 -6.03
C GLU A 95 1.63 4.98 -4.87
N ILE A 96 2.17 3.78 -5.07
CA ILE A 96 2.94 3.08 -4.04
C ILE A 96 4.18 2.45 -4.65
N ASP A 97 5.34 2.67 -4.02
CA ASP A 97 6.60 2.09 -4.51
C ASP A 97 6.67 0.58 -4.26
N PHE A 98 6.15 0.12 -3.12
CA PHE A 98 6.22 -1.29 -2.75
C PHE A 98 5.08 -1.64 -1.77
N ILE A 99 4.25 -2.62 -2.13
CA ILE A 99 3.10 -3.07 -1.33
C ILE A 99 2.81 -4.55 -1.54
N ASP A 100 2.27 -5.19 -0.50
CA ASP A 100 1.64 -6.50 -0.58
C ASP A 100 0.42 -6.51 -1.52
N ILE A 101 0.37 -7.48 -2.43
CA ILE A 101 -0.68 -7.54 -3.47
C ILE A 101 -2.08 -7.74 -2.87
N TYR A 102 -2.20 -8.46 -1.76
CA TYR A 102 -3.46 -8.64 -1.06
C TYR A 102 -3.92 -7.29 -0.49
N GLN A 103 -3.05 -6.55 0.21
CA GLN A 103 -3.38 -5.21 0.72
C GLN A 103 -3.78 -4.23 -0.39
N ALA A 104 -3.05 -4.21 -1.49
CA ALA A 104 -3.38 -3.39 -2.64
C ALA A 104 -4.78 -3.72 -3.18
N THR A 105 -5.12 -5.01 -3.28
CA THR A 105 -6.44 -5.47 -3.72
C THR A 105 -7.57 -4.88 -2.86
N TYR A 106 -7.42 -4.84 -1.54
CA TYR A 106 -8.45 -4.29 -0.65
C TYR A 106 -8.55 -2.77 -0.70
N ILE A 107 -7.43 -2.05 -0.82
CA ILE A 107 -7.47 -0.60 -1.03
C ILE A 107 -8.25 -0.29 -2.32
N ILE A 108 -7.96 -1.00 -3.40
CA ILE A 108 -8.61 -0.85 -4.70
C ILE A 108 -10.10 -1.15 -4.60
N LYS A 109 -10.47 -2.30 -4.02
CA LYS A 109 -11.87 -2.70 -3.80
C LYS A 109 -12.67 -1.64 -3.05
N ASN A 110 -12.03 -0.96 -2.10
CA ASN A 110 -12.64 0.06 -1.27
C ASN A 110 -12.56 1.49 -1.87
N SER A 111 -12.07 1.63 -3.12
CA SER A 111 -11.90 2.89 -3.83
C SER A 111 -12.84 2.99 -5.04
N LEU A 112 -13.89 3.82 -4.93
CA LEU A 112 -14.94 3.91 -5.96
C LEU A 112 -14.59 4.82 -7.14
N HIS A 113 -13.63 5.74 -6.97
CA HIS A 113 -13.32 6.78 -7.94
C HIS A 113 -11.87 6.70 -8.44
N LEU A 114 -11.25 5.52 -8.34
CA LEU A 114 -9.84 5.36 -8.68
C LEU A 114 -9.62 5.59 -10.19
N ARG A 115 -8.78 6.58 -10.50
CA ARG A 115 -8.41 6.98 -11.87
C ARG A 115 -6.96 6.63 -12.19
N LYS A 116 -6.07 6.69 -11.19
CA LYS A 116 -4.67 6.31 -11.35
C LYS A 116 -4.27 5.29 -10.30
N LEU A 117 -3.79 4.15 -10.76
CA LEU A 117 -3.17 3.10 -9.97
C LEU A 117 -1.74 2.89 -10.47
N LEU A 118 -0.77 3.30 -9.67
CA LEU A 118 0.66 3.12 -9.95
C LEU A 118 1.31 2.37 -8.80
N ILE A 119 1.72 1.12 -9.05
CA ILE A 119 2.44 0.31 -8.06
C ILE A 119 3.75 -0.14 -8.67
N ILE A 120 4.90 0.24 -8.09
CA ILE A 120 6.20 -0.08 -8.69
C ILE A 120 6.57 -1.55 -8.45
N ASN A 121 6.38 -2.04 -7.23
CA ASN A 121 6.70 -3.41 -6.85
C ASN A 121 5.57 -4.05 -6.04
N PHE A 122 5.22 -5.28 -6.40
CA PHE A 122 4.29 -6.11 -5.65
C PHE A 122 5.07 -7.12 -4.81
N TYR A 123 4.73 -7.20 -3.54
CA TYR A 123 5.11 -8.30 -2.66
C TYR A 123 4.01 -9.35 -2.63
N ASP A 124 4.44 -10.60 -2.57
CA ASP A 124 3.59 -11.73 -2.27
C ASP A 124 4.43 -12.77 -1.56
N LYS A 125 3.86 -13.36 -0.51
CA LYS A 125 4.58 -14.32 0.32
C LYS A 125 4.55 -15.73 -0.26
N ASP A 126 3.36 -16.23 -0.62
CA ASP A 126 3.15 -17.65 -0.97
C ASP A 126 1.98 -17.91 -1.95
N SER A 127 1.17 -16.92 -2.33
CA SER A 127 -0.12 -17.09 -3.03
C SER A 127 -0.27 -16.25 -4.30
N PHE A 128 0.86 -15.82 -4.88
CA PHE A 128 0.91 -14.86 -5.98
C PHE A 128 0.01 -15.20 -7.16
N ASN A 129 -0.13 -16.48 -7.51
CA ASN A 129 -1.00 -16.87 -8.63
C ASN A 129 -2.47 -16.53 -8.36
N ASP A 130 -2.96 -16.84 -7.16
CA ASP A 130 -4.35 -16.58 -6.79
C ASP A 130 -4.56 -15.10 -6.49
N ASP A 131 -3.60 -14.47 -5.80
CA ASP A 131 -3.70 -13.05 -5.44
C ASP A 131 -3.57 -12.13 -6.67
N SER A 132 -2.70 -12.45 -7.63
CA SER A 132 -2.64 -11.71 -8.91
C SER A 132 -3.91 -11.86 -9.73
N LEU A 133 -4.56 -13.03 -9.72
CA LEU A 133 -5.84 -13.23 -10.39
C LEU A 133 -6.95 -12.40 -9.73
N ASN A 134 -7.00 -12.43 -8.40
CA ASN A 134 -7.96 -11.66 -7.61
C ASN A 134 -7.75 -10.15 -7.77
N PHE A 135 -6.50 -9.70 -7.84
CA PHE A 135 -6.14 -8.31 -8.09
C PHE A 135 -6.70 -7.83 -9.44
N ILE A 136 -6.48 -8.58 -10.54
CA ILE A 136 -6.99 -8.23 -11.87
C ILE A 136 -8.52 -8.20 -11.87
N ARG A 137 -9.17 -9.22 -11.29
CA ARG A 137 -10.64 -9.25 -11.17
C ARG A 137 -11.19 -8.05 -10.41
N THR A 138 -10.55 -7.69 -9.31
CA THR A 138 -10.95 -6.55 -8.49
C THR A 138 -10.87 -5.24 -9.28
N ILE A 139 -9.83 -5.05 -10.09
CA ILE A 139 -9.76 -3.86 -10.96
C ILE A 139 -10.92 -3.86 -11.97
N CYS A 140 -11.19 -5.00 -12.63
CA CYS A 140 -12.31 -5.12 -13.56
C CYS A 140 -13.67 -4.79 -12.92
N GLU A 141 -13.88 -5.21 -11.68
CA GLU A 141 -15.15 -5.07 -10.97
C GLU A 141 -15.36 -3.67 -10.36
N TYR A 142 -14.30 -3.06 -9.81
CA TYR A 142 -14.42 -1.87 -8.96
C TYR A 142 -13.84 -0.60 -9.59
N CYS A 143 -12.91 -0.68 -10.54
CA CYS A 143 -12.20 0.48 -11.10
C CYS A 143 -12.73 0.94 -12.46
N LEU A 144 -13.99 1.35 -12.50
CA LEU A 144 -14.67 1.77 -13.73
C LEU A 144 -14.13 3.07 -14.34
N LEU A 145 -13.34 3.86 -13.59
CA LEU A 145 -12.81 5.17 -14.00
C LEU A 145 -11.29 5.16 -14.23
N ILE A 146 -10.65 3.99 -14.24
CA ILE A 146 -9.18 3.92 -14.34
C ILE A 146 -8.70 4.43 -15.71
N GLU A 147 -7.69 5.30 -15.69
CA GLU A 147 -7.06 5.92 -16.85
C GLU A 147 -5.57 5.55 -16.92
N TYR A 148 -4.98 5.21 -15.77
CA TYR A 148 -3.59 4.81 -15.65
C TYR A 148 -3.50 3.60 -14.72
N LEU A 149 -2.86 2.53 -15.19
CA LEU A 149 -2.90 1.24 -14.53
C LEU A 149 -1.53 0.56 -14.51
N THR A 150 -1.19 0.00 -13.35
CA THR A 150 -0.12 -0.98 -13.20
C THR A 150 -0.71 -2.35 -12.86
N ILE A 151 -0.23 -3.39 -13.53
CA ILE A 151 -0.59 -4.79 -13.29
C ILE A 151 0.70 -5.57 -12.97
N PRO A 152 0.71 -6.46 -11.97
CA PRO A 152 1.85 -7.34 -11.73
C PRO A 152 2.08 -8.26 -12.92
N VAL A 153 3.34 -8.63 -13.19
CA VAL A 153 3.63 -9.70 -14.17
C VAL A 153 3.16 -11.03 -13.57
N PHE A 154 2.07 -11.58 -14.11
CA PHE A 154 1.44 -12.80 -13.63
C PHE A 154 1.87 -14.04 -14.44
N PRO A 155 1.76 -15.26 -13.88
CA PRO A 155 2.04 -16.50 -14.61
C PRO A 155 1.14 -16.65 -15.85
N SER A 156 1.64 -17.34 -16.89
CA SER A 156 0.88 -17.61 -18.11
C SER A 156 -0.20 -18.70 -17.91
N LEU A 157 -1.23 -18.37 -17.12
CA LEU A 157 -2.39 -19.22 -16.85
C LEU A 157 -3.60 -18.69 -17.63
N GLU A 158 -4.42 -19.60 -18.14
CA GLU A 158 -5.58 -19.27 -18.98
C GLU A 158 -6.55 -18.30 -18.29
N ASN A 159 -6.84 -18.52 -17.00
CA ASN A 159 -7.72 -17.66 -16.23
C ASN A 159 -7.22 -16.22 -16.13
N HIS A 160 -5.91 -16.03 -15.95
CA HIS A 160 -5.32 -14.69 -15.90
C HIS A 160 -5.46 -13.96 -17.24
N PHE A 161 -5.21 -14.65 -18.35
CA PHE A 161 -5.40 -14.05 -19.68
C PHE A 161 -6.85 -13.69 -19.95
N ILE A 162 -7.81 -14.53 -19.54
CA ILE A 162 -9.24 -14.24 -19.69
C ILE A 162 -9.62 -12.96 -18.93
N GLU A 163 -9.22 -12.82 -17.67
CA GLU A 163 -9.55 -11.62 -16.88
C GLU A 163 -8.79 -10.39 -17.39
N PHE A 164 -7.53 -10.55 -17.81
CA PHE A 164 -6.74 -9.48 -18.40
C PHE A 164 -7.32 -8.99 -19.73
N GLU A 165 -7.81 -9.88 -20.59
CA GLU A 165 -8.52 -9.47 -21.81
C GLU A 165 -9.81 -8.70 -21.52
N LYS A 166 -10.58 -9.11 -20.51
CA LYS A 166 -11.78 -8.37 -20.08
C LYS A 166 -11.39 -6.98 -19.59
N LEU A 167 -10.34 -6.89 -18.78
CA LEU A 167 -9.79 -5.63 -18.30
C LEU A 167 -9.48 -4.70 -19.47
N LEU A 168 -8.71 -5.17 -20.47
CA LEU A 168 -8.35 -4.35 -21.63
C LEU A 168 -9.57 -3.93 -22.46
N LYS A 169 -10.53 -4.84 -22.69
CA LYS A 169 -11.76 -4.54 -23.45
C LYS A 169 -12.64 -3.50 -22.77
N ASN A 170 -12.60 -3.38 -21.45
CA ASN A 170 -13.33 -2.33 -20.73
C ASN A 170 -12.78 -0.92 -21.01
N TYR A 171 -11.55 -0.80 -21.53
CA TYR A 171 -10.89 0.48 -21.81
C TYR A 171 -10.61 0.72 -23.30
N ASP A 172 -11.03 -0.19 -24.18
CA ASP A 172 -11.12 0.04 -25.63
C ASP A 172 -12.34 0.95 -25.92
N HIS A 173 -12.13 2.27 -25.80
CA HIS A 173 -13.06 3.32 -26.25
C HIS A 173 -12.49 4.10 -27.43
#